data_AF-A0A7R7VQK4-F1
#
_entry.id   AF-A0A7R7VQK4-F1
#
_cell.length_a   1.000
_cell.length_b   1.000
_cell.length_c   1.000
_cell.angle_alpha   90.00
_cell.angle_beta   90.00
_cell.angle_gamma   90.00
#
_symmetry.space_group_name_H-M   'P 1'
#
loop_
_entity.id
_entity.type
_entity.pdbx_description
1 polymer ?
#
loop_
_entity_poly.entity_id
_entity_poly.type
_entity_poly.pdbx_seq_one_letter_code
_entity_poly.pdbx_strand_id
1 'polypeptide(L)'
;MPPKTGKGHKIISEPRSRPSAGDGEAGPSSKPQQTASPANKRRPKASGEEREGKRPSGVIKTTKAAKTSDVQPGDPTPQGRPRRYRPGTVALKEIRKYQRSYDLLIQKLPFARLVREVALEMLPSDVGAELRWQSHAIQALQEAAEAFLVHLFEDTNLCALHAKRVTIMQKDIQLARRIRGAWGGLG
;
A
#
# COMPACT_ATOMS: atom_id res chain seq x y z
N MET A 1 16.21 -15.63 -56.39
CA MET A 1 15.97 -17.07 -56.69
C MET A 1 16.17 -17.89 -55.42
N PRO A 2 15.16 -18.63 -54.93
CA PRO A 2 15.34 -19.70 -53.94
C PRO A 2 15.19 -21.09 -54.58
N PRO A 3 15.94 -22.13 -54.14
CA PRO A 3 15.55 -23.49 -54.45
C PRO A 3 14.47 -23.99 -53.47
N LYS A 4 13.48 -24.68 -54.07
CA LYS A 4 12.31 -25.30 -53.45
C LYS A 4 12.57 -26.78 -53.11
N THR A 5 11.66 -27.31 -52.28
CA THR A 5 11.26 -28.72 -52.09
C THR A 5 12.13 -29.54 -51.12
N GLY A 6 11.61 -30.34 -50.18
CA GLY A 6 10.24 -30.63 -49.77
C GLY A 6 10.20 -31.95 -48.99
N LYS A 7 9.28 -32.08 -48.00
CA LYS A 7 8.43 -33.26 -47.70
C LYS A 7 7.87 -33.14 -46.29
N GLY A 8 6.55 -32.98 -46.23
CA GLY A 8 5.79 -33.02 -44.98
C GLY A 8 5.46 -34.45 -44.57
N HIS A 9 5.19 -34.63 -43.28
CA HIS A 9 4.37 -35.71 -42.74
C HIS A 9 3.31 -35.09 -41.81
N LYS A 10 2.05 -35.30 -42.18
CA LYS A 10 0.84 -35.09 -41.37
C LYS A 10 0.50 -36.42 -40.72
N ILE A 11 0.33 -36.44 -39.39
CA ILE A 11 -0.31 -37.54 -38.65
C ILE A 11 -1.39 -36.85 -37.80
N ILE A 12 -2.60 -36.69 -38.35
CA ILE A 12 -3.80 -37.52 -38.12
C ILE A 12 -4.22 -37.58 -36.65
N SER A 13 -5.29 -36.84 -36.41
CA SER A 13 -6.20 -36.83 -35.27
C SER A 13 -7.01 -38.13 -35.15
N GLU A 14 -7.22 -38.63 -33.93
CA GLU A 14 -8.48 -39.26 -33.54
C GLU A 14 -8.62 -39.36 -32.00
N PRO A 15 -9.78 -39.02 -31.41
CA PRO A 15 -10.07 -39.19 -29.99
C PRO A 15 -10.88 -40.48 -29.73
N ARG A 16 -10.46 -41.27 -28.74
CA ARG A 16 -11.21 -42.41 -28.18
C ARG A 16 -11.28 -42.22 -26.66
N SER A 17 -12.33 -42.52 -25.90
CA SER A 17 -13.75 -42.84 -26.10
C SER A 17 -14.34 -42.90 -24.67
N ARG A 18 -15.56 -42.40 -24.46
CA ARG A 18 -16.29 -42.46 -23.17
C ARG A 18 -16.65 -43.91 -22.80
N PRO A 19 -16.95 -44.19 -21.52
CA PRO A 19 -18.00 -45.12 -21.15
C PRO A 19 -19.26 -44.37 -20.66
N SER A 20 -20.42 -44.88 -21.07
CA SER A 20 -21.77 -44.42 -20.71
C SER A 20 -22.50 -45.44 -19.83
N ALA A 21 -23.16 -44.93 -18.79
CA ALA A 21 -24.50 -45.25 -18.26
C ALA A 21 -24.91 -46.66 -17.76
N GLY A 22 -25.67 -46.63 -16.65
CA GLY A 22 -26.54 -47.67 -16.06
C GLY A 22 -26.13 -47.99 -14.61
N ASP A 23 -26.93 -47.91 -13.54
CA ASP A 23 -28.37 -47.72 -13.27
C ASP A 23 -28.46 -47.11 -11.84
N GLY A 24 -29.29 -46.13 -11.50
CA GLY A 24 -30.72 -46.29 -11.22
C GLY A 24 -30.97 -46.60 -9.73
N GLU A 25 -31.23 -45.59 -8.88
CA GLU A 25 -32.36 -45.61 -7.92
C GLU A 25 -32.59 -44.28 -7.16
N ALA A 26 -33.82 -43.78 -7.34
CA ALA A 26 -34.73 -43.05 -6.45
C ALA A 26 -34.25 -41.95 -5.47
N GLY A 27 -34.80 -40.73 -5.67
CA GLY A 27 -35.00 -39.71 -4.63
C GLY A 27 -36.08 -40.10 -3.59
N PRO A 28 -36.51 -39.20 -2.68
CA PRO A 28 -37.08 -37.87 -3.01
C PRO A 28 -36.46 -36.71 -2.21
N SER A 29 -36.23 -35.53 -2.80
CA SER A 29 -37.18 -34.43 -3.04
C SER A 29 -37.94 -33.92 -1.79
N SER A 30 -37.43 -32.83 -1.18
CA SER A 30 -38.29 -31.78 -0.61
C SER A 30 -37.62 -30.41 -0.65
N LYS A 31 -38.42 -29.43 -1.08
CA LYS A 31 -38.19 -28.05 -1.54
C LYS A 31 -37.48 -27.05 -0.58
N PRO A 32 -37.08 -25.87 -1.11
CA PRO A 32 -36.21 -24.90 -0.44
C PRO A 32 -36.98 -23.95 0.47
N GLN A 33 -36.42 -23.65 1.65
CA GLN A 33 -36.89 -22.56 2.51
C GLN A 33 -36.00 -21.33 2.37
N GLN A 34 -36.54 -20.33 1.66
CA GLN A 34 -36.31 -18.93 1.99
C GLN A 34 -36.94 -18.65 3.35
N THR A 35 -36.23 -17.99 4.28
CA THR A 35 -36.80 -16.93 5.12
C THR A 35 -35.72 -16.07 5.79
N ALA A 36 -35.78 -14.78 5.44
CA ALA A 36 -35.68 -13.62 6.33
C ALA A 36 -34.33 -13.21 6.97
N SER A 37 -33.75 -12.16 6.38
CA SER A 37 -33.01 -11.10 7.09
C SER A 37 -33.90 -10.39 8.13
N PRO A 38 -33.41 -10.02 9.32
CA PRO A 38 -34.12 -9.08 10.18
C PRO A 38 -33.73 -7.64 9.84
N ALA A 39 -34.58 -6.99 9.04
CA ALA A 39 -34.62 -5.53 8.93
C ALA A 39 -35.28 -4.95 10.19
N ASN A 40 -34.55 -4.22 11.01
CA ASN A 40 -35.12 -3.51 12.16
C ASN A 40 -35.77 -2.19 11.69
N LYS A 41 -37.02 -2.28 11.23
CA LYS A 41 -37.94 -1.14 11.07
C LYS A 41 -38.86 -1.10 12.28
N ARG A 42 -38.72 -0.10 13.14
CA ARG A 42 -39.75 0.28 14.11
C ARG A 42 -40.14 1.74 13.93
N ARG A 43 -41.32 1.94 13.35
CA ARG A 43 -42.18 3.14 13.51
C ARG A 43 -43.63 2.68 13.35
N PRO A 44 -44.52 3.09 14.27
CA PRO A 44 -45.77 3.75 13.88
C PRO A 44 -46.08 4.89 14.89
N LYS A 45 -47.03 5.82 14.73
CA LYS A 45 -47.81 6.43 13.64
C LYS A 45 -48.37 7.73 14.28
N ALA A 46 -48.78 8.68 13.45
CA ALA A 46 -49.27 10.01 13.82
C ALA A 46 -50.61 10.01 14.57
N SER A 47 -50.81 11.04 15.40
CA SER A 47 -52.11 11.68 15.69
C SER A 47 -51.85 13.18 15.90
N GLY A 48 -52.57 14.02 15.18
CA GLY A 48 -52.32 15.45 15.07
C GLY A 48 -52.89 16.29 16.22
N GLU A 49 -52.33 17.49 16.36
CA GLU A 49 -53.03 18.68 16.82
C GLU A 49 -52.24 19.91 16.35
N GLU A 50 -52.95 20.81 15.66
CA GLU A 50 -52.46 22.11 15.18
C GLU A 50 -52.21 23.06 16.37
N ARG A 51 -51.06 23.74 16.39
CA ARG A 51 -50.99 25.14 16.86
C ARG A 51 -49.98 25.94 16.06
N GLU A 52 -50.50 27.07 15.61
CA GLU A 52 -49.96 28.14 14.79
C GLU A 52 -48.79 28.88 15.46
N GLY A 53 -47.74 29.24 14.68
CA GLY A 53 -46.58 29.98 15.19
C GLY A 53 -45.57 30.43 14.12
N LYS A 54 -45.86 31.57 13.49
CA LYS A 54 -45.03 32.53 12.71
C LYS A 54 -43.54 32.21 12.38
N ARG A 55 -43.21 32.38 11.09
CA ARG A 55 -41.86 32.40 10.43
C ARG A 55 -40.95 33.52 10.98
N PRO A 56 -39.62 33.50 10.75
CA PRO A 56 -39.11 33.95 9.44
C PRO A 56 -37.93 33.12 8.88
N SER A 57 -37.89 33.04 7.55
CA SER A 57 -36.75 32.52 6.80
C SER A 57 -35.57 33.49 6.87
N GLY A 58 -34.51 33.12 7.58
CA GLY A 58 -33.25 33.85 7.60
C GLY A 58 -32.27 33.28 6.58
N VAL A 59 -32.08 33.99 5.47
CA VAL A 59 -30.96 33.78 4.54
C VAL A 59 -29.66 34.11 5.28
N ILE A 60 -28.84 33.10 5.59
CA ILE A 60 -27.51 33.32 6.16
C ILE A 60 -26.59 33.80 5.02
N LYS A 61 -26.51 35.11 4.81
CA LYS A 61 -25.42 35.74 4.05
C LYS A 61 -24.19 35.78 4.96
N THR A 62 -23.25 34.85 4.81
CA THR A 62 -21.92 34.99 5.40
C THR A 62 -21.12 36.01 4.61
N THR A 63 -21.24 37.29 4.94
CA THR A 63 -20.29 38.31 4.53
C THR A 63 -19.02 38.11 5.36
N LYS A 64 -17.97 37.53 4.75
CA LYS A 64 -16.64 37.52 5.35
C LYS A 64 -16.12 38.96 5.35
N ALA A 65 -16.23 39.65 6.48
CA ALA A 65 -15.45 40.85 6.72
C ALA A 65 -13.97 40.44 6.77
N ALA A 66 -13.20 40.85 5.75
CA ALA A 66 -11.75 40.77 5.82
C ALA A 66 -11.30 41.71 6.94
N LYS A 67 -10.79 41.15 8.05
CA LYS A 67 -10.14 41.96 9.09
C LYS A 67 -8.89 42.58 8.46
N THR A 68 -8.91 43.89 8.23
CA THR A 68 -7.73 44.68 7.92
C THR A 68 -6.77 44.58 9.10
N SER A 69 -5.55 44.10 8.87
CA SER A 69 -4.52 44.10 9.90
C SER A 69 -4.07 45.54 10.15
N ASP A 70 -4.17 46.01 11.39
CA ASP A 70 -3.71 47.33 11.85
C ASP A 70 -2.17 47.38 11.98
N VAL A 71 -1.46 47.00 10.92
CA VAL A 71 0.00 46.95 10.87
C VAL A 71 0.47 48.17 10.11
N GLN A 72 1.20 49.06 10.78
CA GLN A 72 1.74 50.27 10.17
C GLN A 72 3.10 50.00 9.49
N PRO A 73 3.50 50.79 8.49
CA PRO A 73 4.84 50.69 7.90
C PRO A 73 5.92 50.97 8.95
N GLY A 74 6.69 49.94 9.33
CA GLY A 74 7.71 50.01 10.38
C GLY A 74 7.44 49.15 11.61
N ASP A 75 6.22 48.64 11.77
CA ASP A 75 5.92 47.67 12.82
C ASP A 75 6.61 46.32 12.53
N PRO A 76 7.15 45.63 13.55
CA PRO A 76 7.63 44.26 13.38
C PRO A 76 6.44 43.41 12.92
N THR A 77 6.61 42.72 11.78
CA THR A 77 5.57 41.83 11.25
C THR A 77 5.13 40.87 12.35
N PRO A 78 3.83 40.81 12.70
CA PRO A 78 3.38 39.92 13.75
C PRO A 78 3.71 38.49 13.35
N GLN A 79 4.68 37.89 14.05
CA GLN A 79 5.06 36.50 13.87
C GLN A 79 3.88 35.65 14.34
N GLY A 80 3.03 35.27 13.39
CA GLY A 80 1.86 34.44 13.64
C GLY A 80 2.28 33.18 14.41
N ARG A 81 1.47 32.79 15.40
CA ARG A 81 1.74 31.58 16.20
C ARG A 81 2.01 30.40 15.27
N PRO A 82 3.05 29.58 15.52
CA PRO A 82 3.36 28.45 14.67
C PRO A 82 2.16 27.51 14.61
N ARG A 83 1.68 27.26 13.38
CA ARG A 83 0.48 26.45 13.18
C ARG A 83 0.78 24.99 13.50
N ARG A 84 0.15 24.46 14.55
CA ARG A 84 0.22 23.02 14.87
C ARG A 84 -0.68 22.22 13.94
N TYR A 85 -0.13 21.17 13.34
CA TYR A 85 -0.89 20.22 12.55
C TYR A 85 -1.71 19.29 13.45
N ARG A 86 -2.88 18.85 12.97
CA ARG A 86 -3.61 17.77 13.63
C ARG A 86 -2.78 16.48 13.57
N PRO A 87 -2.85 15.61 14.59
CA PRO A 87 -2.18 14.30 14.57
C PRO A 87 -2.45 13.56 13.24
N GLY A 88 -1.43 12.90 12.70
CA GLY A 88 -1.49 12.19 11.41
C GLY A 88 -1.42 13.06 10.15
N THR A 89 -1.66 14.38 10.23
CA THR A 89 -1.65 15.24 9.03
C THR A 89 -0.28 15.31 8.38
N VAL A 90 0.79 15.40 9.17
CA VAL A 90 2.16 15.48 8.66
C VAL A 90 2.57 14.13 8.06
N ALA A 91 2.32 13.02 8.78
CA ALA A 91 2.59 11.68 8.29
C ALA A 91 1.90 11.39 6.93
N LEU A 92 0.61 11.74 6.78
CA LEU A 92 -0.10 11.56 5.51
C LEU A 92 0.47 12.40 4.36
N LYS A 93 1.03 13.59 4.65
CA LYS A 93 1.71 14.40 3.65
C LYS A 93 3.04 13.78 3.24
N GLU A 94 3.81 13.28 4.20
CA GLU A 94 5.09 12.62 3.96
C GLU A 94 4.91 11.33 3.16
N ILE A 95 3.92 10.49 3.51
CA ILE A 95 3.58 9.28 2.74
C ILE A 95 3.30 9.63 1.28
N ARG A 96 2.43 10.61 1.02
CA ARG A 96 2.10 11.04 -0.35
C ARG A 96 3.29 11.64 -1.09
N LYS A 97 4.18 12.34 -0.39
CA LYS A 97 5.40 12.91 -0.98
C LYS A 97 6.32 11.78 -1.42
N TYR A 98 6.67 10.87 -0.50
CA TYR A 98 7.64 9.81 -0.75
C TYR A 98 7.14 8.72 -1.70
N GLN A 99 5.83 8.48 -1.77
CA GLN A 99 5.25 7.58 -2.77
C GLN A 99 5.19 8.18 -4.19
N ARG A 100 5.36 9.50 -4.33
CA ARG A 100 5.38 10.18 -5.64
C ARG A 100 6.80 10.34 -6.19
N SER A 101 7.77 10.56 -5.30
CA SER A 101 9.18 10.67 -5.65
C SER A 101 9.85 9.29 -5.74
N TYR A 102 10.99 9.24 -6.40
CA TYR A 102 11.87 8.06 -6.47
C TYR A 102 13.29 8.40 -6.00
N ASP A 103 13.45 9.48 -5.23
CA ASP A 103 14.73 9.91 -4.70
C ASP A 103 15.24 8.91 -3.66
N LEU A 104 16.56 8.66 -3.67
CA LEU A 104 17.22 7.86 -2.64
C LEU A 104 17.15 8.57 -1.28
N LEU A 105 16.68 7.85 -0.26
CA LEU A 105 16.41 8.39 1.08
C LEU A 105 17.58 8.18 2.03
N ILE A 106 18.44 7.18 1.80
CA ILE A 106 19.63 6.95 2.61
C ILE A 106 20.74 7.90 2.17
N GLN A 107 21.46 8.47 3.13
CA GLN A 107 22.60 9.33 2.83
C GLN A 107 23.72 8.56 2.13
N LYS A 108 24.19 9.07 0.99
CA LYS A 108 25.14 8.39 0.10
C LYS A 108 26.49 8.07 0.76
N LEU A 109 27.07 9.01 1.52
CA LEU A 109 28.41 8.83 2.09
C LEU A 109 28.46 7.79 3.22
N PRO A 110 27.54 7.80 4.22
CA PRO A 110 27.45 6.73 5.21
C PRO A 110 27.22 5.35 4.58
N PHE A 111 26.31 5.26 3.60
CA PHE A 111 26.05 3.99 2.90
C PHE A 111 27.29 3.48 2.16
N ALA A 112 28.00 4.37 1.45
CA ALA A 112 29.24 4.01 0.76
C ALA A 112 30.34 3.53 1.71
N ARG A 113 30.42 4.06 2.94
CA ARG A 113 31.36 3.58 3.96
C ARG A 113 30.98 2.18 4.45
N LEU A 114 29.70 1.97 4.74
CA LEU A 114 29.18 0.66 5.14
C LEU A 114 29.44 -0.42 4.08
N VAL A 115 29.21 -0.12 2.80
CA VAL A 115 29.48 -1.07 1.70
C VAL A 115 30.95 -1.49 1.67
N ARG A 116 31.87 -0.54 1.89
CA ARG A 116 33.31 -0.83 1.93
C ARG A 116 33.71 -1.63 3.16
N GLU A 117 33.14 -1.31 4.31
CA GLU A 117 33.36 -2.06 5.56
C GLU A 117 32.93 -3.52 5.43
N VAL A 118 31.72 -3.76 4.93
CA VAL A 118 31.20 -5.13 4.70
C VAL A 118 32.05 -5.86 3.65
N ALA A 119 32.48 -5.18 2.59
CA ALA A 119 33.34 -5.79 1.59
C ALA A 119 34.71 -6.22 2.16
N LEU A 120 35.29 -5.43 3.07
CA LEU A 120 36.54 -5.78 3.74
C LEU A 120 36.38 -6.94 4.73
N GLU A 121 35.21 -7.07 5.36
CA GLU A 121 34.89 -8.20 6.25
C GLU A 121 34.69 -9.51 5.46
N MET A 122 34.03 -9.42 4.30
CA MET A 122 33.59 -10.59 3.55
C MET A 122 34.62 -11.11 2.54
N LEU A 123 35.56 -10.28 2.07
CA LEU A 123 36.58 -10.68 1.11
C LEU A 123 37.91 -11.05 1.79
N PRO A 124 38.70 -11.96 1.17
CA PRO A 124 40.09 -12.18 1.54
C PRO A 124 40.88 -10.86 1.58
N SER A 125 41.79 -10.72 2.57
CA SER A 125 42.46 -9.45 2.88
C SER A 125 43.30 -8.88 1.72
N ASP A 126 43.85 -9.77 0.89
CA ASP A 126 44.58 -9.46 -0.33
C ASP A 126 43.69 -8.84 -1.41
N VAL A 127 42.46 -9.33 -1.57
CA VAL A 127 41.50 -8.81 -2.55
C VAL A 127 40.79 -7.54 -2.03
N GLY A 128 40.42 -7.52 -0.74
CA GLY A 128 39.69 -6.42 -0.12
C GLY A 128 40.48 -5.11 -0.10
N ALA A 129 41.80 -5.17 0.13
CA ALA A 129 42.68 -4.01 0.17
C ALA A 129 42.85 -3.34 -1.21
N GLU A 130 42.78 -4.11 -2.30
CA GLU A 130 42.95 -3.62 -3.67
C GLU A 130 41.62 -3.25 -4.35
N LEU A 131 40.48 -3.59 -3.73
CA LEU A 131 39.16 -3.41 -4.33
C LEU A 131 38.81 -1.94 -4.57
N ARG A 132 38.68 -1.58 -5.84
CA ARG A 132 38.22 -0.24 -6.28
C ARG A 132 36.74 -0.28 -6.61
N TRP A 133 36.00 0.67 -6.04
CA TRP A 133 34.57 0.82 -6.28
C TRP A 133 34.28 1.87 -7.34
N GLN A 134 33.45 1.51 -8.31
CA GLN A 134 32.82 2.47 -9.21
C GLN A 134 31.71 3.23 -8.48
N SER A 135 31.53 4.52 -8.81
CA SER A 135 30.46 5.34 -8.23
C SER A 135 29.06 4.80 -8.55
N HIS A 136 28.83 4.38 -9.79
CA HIS A 136 27.57 3.79 -10.24
C HIS A 136 27.27 2.43 -9.57
N ALA A 137 28.30 1.64 -9.26
CA ALA A 137 28.11 0.37 -8.55
C ALA A 137 27.57 0.59 -7.12
N ILE A 138 28.10 1.57 -6.40
CA ILE A 138 27.61 1.93 -5.07
C ILE A 138 26.17 2.46 -5.15
N GLN A 139 25.84 3.25 -6.19
CA GLN A 139 24.48 3.73 -6.41
C GLN A 139 23.50 2.58 -6.68
N ALA A 140 23.86 1.63 -7.54
CA ALA A 140 23.03 0.46 -7.83
C ALA A 140 22.79 -0.41 -6.60
N LEU A 141 23.83 -0.60 -5.76
CA LEU A 141 23.67 -1.29 -4.47
C LEU A 141 22.71 -0.55 -3.53
N GLN A 142 22.77 0.79 -3.51
CA GLN A 142 21.87 1.60 -2.70
C GLN A 142 20.43 1.50 -3.20
N GLU A 143 20.20 1.61 -4.51
CA GLU A 143 18.88 1.45 -5.13
C GLU A 143 18.27 0.09 -4.80
N ALA A 144 19.05 -0.99 -4.96
CA ALA A 144 18.59 -2.34 -4.64
C ALA A 144 18.26 -2.52 -3.14
N ALA A 145 19.11 -1.98 -2.26
CA ALA A 145 18.91 -2.06 -0.81
C ALA A 145 17.66 -1.28 -0.36
N GLU A 146 17.48 -0.04 -0.84
CA GLU A 146 16.30 0.77 -0.51
C GLU A 146 15.02 0.14 -1.07
N ALA A 147 15.04 -0.35 -2.31
CA ALA A 147 13.91 -1.07 -2.89
C ALA A 147 13.54 -2.30 -2.06
N PHE A 148 14.52 -3.09 -1.64
CA PHE A 148 14.28 -4.26 -0.79
C PHE A 148 13.62 -3.87 0.55
N LEU A 149 14.15 -2.84 1.22
CA LEU A 149 13.62 -2.37 2.50
C LEU A 149 12.19 -1.83 2.37
N VAL A 150 11.87 -1.07 1.32
CA VAL A 150 10.51 -0.57 1.07
C VAL A 150 9.52 -1.72 0.95
N HIS A 151 9.80 -2.70 0.09
CA HIS A 151 8.91 -3.86 -0.07
C HIS A 151 8.78 -4.68 1.22
N LEU A 152 9.87 -4.85 1.99
CA LEU A 152 9.80 -5.52 3.28
C LEU A 152 8.93 -4.75 4.29
N PHE A 153 8.99 -3.42 4.29
CA PHE A 153 8.17 -2.58 5.17
C PHE A 153 6.69 -2.56 4.75
N GLU A 154 6.38 -2.70 3.46
CA GLU A 154 5.01 -2.89 2.99
C GLU A 154 4.41 -4.20 3.54
N ASP A 155 5.15 -5.31 3.42
CA ASP A 155 4.75 -6.61 3.98
C ASP A 155 4.60 -6.54 5.52
N THR A 156 5.54 -5.86 6.19
CA THR A 156 5.53 -5.63 7.64
C THR A 156 4.30 -4.82 8.07
N ASN A 157 3.93 -3.80 7.29
CA ASN A 157 2.77 -2.97 7.57
C ASN A 157 1.46 -3.78 7.47
N LEU A 158 1.35 -4.68 6.49
CA LEU A 158 0.23 -5.62 6.40
C LEU A 158 0.13 -6.53 7.62
N CYS A 159 1.27 -7.01 8.15
CA CYS A 159 1.31 -7.79 9.38
C CYS A 159 0.82 -6.98 10.61
N ALA A 160 1.22 -5.71 10.71
CA ALA A 160 0.76 -4.83 11.78
C ALA A 160 -0.76 -4.57 11.71
N LEU A 161 -1.28 -4.31 10.50
CA LEU A 161 -2.72 -4.11 10.26
C LEU A 161 -3.53 -5.38 10.55
N HIS A 162 -3.01 -6.57 10.18
CA HIS A 162 -3.63 -7.85 10.51
C HIS A 162 -3.79 -8.02 12.04
N ALA A 163 -2.82 -7.52 12.82
CA ALA A 163 -2.88 -7.49 14.28
C ALA A 163 -3.64 -6.29 14.88
N LYS A 164 -4.42 -5.55 14.08
CA LYS A 164 -5.22 -4.37 14.48
C LYS A 164 -4.39 -3.22 15.07
N ARG A 165 -3.13 -3.05 14.64
CA ARG A 165 -2.24 -1.96 15.05
C ARG A 165 -1.93 -1.04 13.87
N VAL A 166 -1.58 0.21 14.19
CA VAL A 166 -1.06 1.20 13.22
C VAL A 166 0.46 1.32 13.31
N THR A 167 1.04 1.00 14.47
CA THR A 167 2.48 1.05 14.70
C THR A 167 3.12 -0.31 14.39
N ILE A 168 4.11 -0.32 13.49
CA ILE A 168 4.93 -1.49 13.19
C ILE A 168 5.85 -1.84 14.36
N MET A 169 6.13 -3.14 14.53
CA MET A 169 7.00 -3.67 15.59
C MET A 169 8.00 -4.67 15.01
N GLN A 170 9.05 -5.00 15.78
CA GLN A 170 10.08 -5.97 15.36
C GLN A 170 9.50 -7.34 15.02
N LYS A 171 8.49 -7.81 15.76
CA LYS A 171 7.78 -9.07 15.48
C LYS A 171 7.09 -9.09 14.11
N ASP A 172 6.65 -7.94 13.61
CA ASP A 172 6.00 -7.84 12.31
C ASP A 172 7.04 -8.02 11.19
N ILE A 173 8.23 -7.45 11.36
CA ILE A 173 9.36 -7.62 10.44
C ILE A 173 9.83 -9.07 10.43
N GLN A 174 10.01 -9.67 11.61
CA GLN A 174 10.41 -11.07 11.73
C GLN A 174 9.40 -12.01 11.08
N LEU A 175 8.11 -11.76 11.26
CA LEU A 175 7.05 -12.53 10.62
C LEU A 175 7.08 -12.38 9.10
N ALA A 176 7.17 -11.15 8.59
CA ALA A 176 7.27 -10.88 7.15
C ALA A 176 8.46 -11.60 6.51
N ARG A 177 9.65 -11.49 7.13
CA ARG A 177 10.86 -12.20 6.67
C ARG A 177 10.69 -13.72 6.68
N ARG A 178 10.04 -14.28 7.71
CA ARG A 178 9.79 -15.72 7.82
C ARG A 178 8.83 -16.22 6.74
N ILE A 179 7.77 -15.48 6.43
CA ILE A 179 6.78 -15.86 5.42
C ILE A 179 7.39 -15.77 4.01
N ARG A 180 8.25 -14.77 3.75
CA ARG A 180 8.98 -14.66 2.47
C ARG A 180 9.94 -15.81 2.20
N GLY A 181 10.31 -16.57 3.23
CA GLY A 181 11.21 -17.71 3.14
C GLY A 181 12.67 -17.33 2.92
N ALA A 182 13.50 -18.36 2.69
CA ALA A 182 14.94 -18.25 2.58
C ALA A 182 15.42 -17.40 1.39
N TRP A 183 14.58 -17.20 0.37
CA TRP A 183 14.97 -16.48 -0.84
C TRP A 183 14.53 -15.02 -0.85
N GLY A 184 13.56 -14.65 -0.02
CA GLY A 184 12.99 -13.31 -0.01
C GLY A 184 13.19 -12.52 1.29
N GLY A 185 13.45 -13.20 2.42
CA GLY A 185 13.47 -12.58 3.75
C GLY A 185 14.70 -12.87 4.59
N LEU A 186 15.37 -14.01 4.38
CA LEU A 186 16.69 -14.29 4.95
C LEU A 186 17.70 -14.13 3.83
N GLY A 187 18.26 -12.92 3.67
CA GLY A 187 19.46 -12.75 2.86
C GLY A 187 20.59 -13.64 3.35
#